data_AF-A0A432QSP8-F1
#
_entry.id   AF-A0A432QSP8-F1
#
_cell.length_a   1.000
_cell.length_b   1.000
_cell.length_c   1.000
_cell.angle_alpha   90.00
_cell.angle_beta   90.00
_cell.angle_gamma   90.00
#
_symmetry.space_group_name_H-M   'P 1'
#
loop_
_entity.id
_entity.type
_entity.pdbx_description
1 polymer ?
#
loop_
_entity_poly.entity_id
_entity_poly.type
_entity_poly.pdbx_seq_one_letter_code
_entity_poly.pdbx_strand_id
1 'polypeptide(L)'
;EKGKTHKNNGYYLTDYYAFGKPVLSPVEGQVVAVVNSLPDNPPGLADRENNWGNYVLIYDKRGFYVLLCHFKQNSIKVKAGDYVVKGTLLGLCGNSGYSPQPHIHVHVQLLPNIGAPTVPFSFSSYISGNLFKDVGTPKEKEIVEPVFPDKSLYNRLNLLIDQSMEFVVREGEKVKELKTVVKMASDGTFYLTDGNAKLYFGIKNSTFYFYHLEGDLNSPLKYIFFAAPKISLICRENIFWEDYLPSITVSSKLKREIYLFLSSFNHDFFEVKVKSMCTSQGIIKSAIVLPSRKEEAWVKISNDFGFEKIRFGEKITIERRRNHEETASGV
;
A
#
# COMPACT_ATOMS: atom_id res chain seq x y z
N GLU A 1 -2.57 2.70 -25.98
CA GLU A 1 -1.16 3.13 -26.13
C GLU A 1 -1.10 4.53 -26.73
N LYS A 2 -0.13 5.38 -26.33
CA LYS A 2 0.00 6.78 -26.83
C LYS A 2 -1.31 7.60 -26.76
N GLY A 3 -2.10 7.42 -25.69
CA GLY A 3 -3.40 8.08 -25.51
C GLY A 3 -4.57 7.50 -26.31
N LYS A 4 -4.35 6.50 -27.17
CA LYS A 4 -5.41 5.83 -27.94
C LYS A 4 -5.89 4.54 -27.25
N THR A 5 -7.18 4.25 -27.37
CA THR A 5 -7.83 3.03 -26.86
C THR A 5 -7.73 1.84 -27.83
N HIS A 6 -7.38 2.10 -29.11
CA HIS A 6 -7.25 1.09 -30.15
C HIS A 6 -6.08 1.38 -31.12
N LYS A 7 -5.69 0.35 -31.87
CA LYS A 7 -4.88 0.46 -33.09
C LYS A 7 -5.79 0.65 -34.31
N ASN A 8 -5.22 0.90 -35.48
CA ASN A 8 -5.96 1.05 -36.74
C ASN A 8 -7.12 2.07 -36.61
N ASN A 9 -8.24 1.79 -37.28
CA ASN A 9 -9.45 2.63 -37.27
C ASN A 9 -10.46 2.26 -36.17
N GLY A 10 -10.24 1.17 -35.41
CA GLY A 10 -11.14 0.77 -34.31
C GLY A 10 -12.46 0.13 -34.77
N TYR A 11 -12.52 -0.39 -36.00
CA TYR A 11 -13.73 -1.02 -36.54
C TYR A 11 -13.95 -2.44 -36.01
N TYR A 12 -12.88 -3.10 -35.56
CA TYR A 12 -12.95 -4.45 -35.04
C TYR A 12 -12.66 -4.47 -33.55
N LEU A 13 -13.30 -5.37 -32.81
CA LEU A 13 -13.03 -5.58 -31.38
C LEU A 13 -11.55 -5.81 -31.09
N THR A 14 -10.87 -6.56 -31.96
CA THR A 14 -9.44 -6.87 -31.88
C THR A 14 -8.51 -5.69 -32.15
N ASP A 15 -9.05 -4.54 -32.58
CA ASP A 15 -8.28 -3.30 -32.66
C ASP A 15 -8.12 -2.65 -31.27
N TYR A 16 -9.02 -2.91 -30.33
CA TYR A 16 -8.95 -2.31 -29.00
C TYR A 16 -7.94 -3.03 -28.11
N TYR A 17 -7.04 -2.27 -27.50
CA TYR A 17 -5.97 -2.83 -26.66
C TYR A 17 -6.49 -3.58 -25.44
N ALA A 18 -7.70 -3.23 -24.99
CA ALA A 18 -8.37 -3.85 -23.84
C ALA A 18 -9.06 -5.17 -24.20
N PHE A 19 -9.54 -5.35 -25.44
CA PHE A 19 -10.34 -6.52 -25.80
C PHE A 19 -9.54 -7.82 -25.64
N GLY A 20 -10.14 -8.81 -24.99
CA GLY A 20 -9.52 -10.10 -24.71
C GLY A 20 -8.44 -10.08 -23.62
N LYS A 21 -8.15 -8.94 -22.99
CA LYS A 21 -7.19 -8.89 -21.87
C LYS A 21 -7.76 -9.57 -20.62
N PRO A 22 -6.91 -10.24 -19.80
CA PRO A 22 -7.34 -10.81 -18.53
C PRO A 22 -7.93 -9.76 -17.60
N VAL A 23 -9.05 -10.09 -16.97
CA VAL A 23 -9.69 -9.29 -15.93
C VAL A 23 -9.55 -10.04 -14.63
N LEU A 24 -8.84 -9.43 -13.67
CA LEU A 24 -8.55 -10.01 -12.38
C LEU A 24 -9.46 -9.42 -11.31
N SER A 25 -9.74 -10.18 -10.27
CA SER A 25 -10.52 -9.70 -9.13
C SER A 25 -9.76 -8.58 -8.42
N PRO A 26 -10.36 -7.39 -8.24
CA PRO A 26 -9.72 -6.29 -7.52
C PRO A 26 -9.84 -6.43 -5.99
N VAL A 27 -10.71 -7.32 -5.53
CA VAL A 27 -11.02 -7.55 -4.11
C VAL A 27 -11.00 -9.05 -3.79
N GLU A 28 -10.98 -9.35 -2.50
CA GLU A 28 -11.28 -10.69 -2.00
C GLU A 28 -12.74 -10.76 -1.58
N GLY A 29 -13.39 -11.90 -1.79
CA GLY A 29 -14.82 -12.03 -1.48
C GLY A 29 -15.49 -13.21 -2.14
N GLN A 30 -16.79 -13.34 -1.89
CA GLN A 30 -17.62 -14.37 -2.48
C GLN A 30 -18.25 -13.87 -3.77
N VAL A 31 -18.18 -14.63 -4.85
CA VAL A 31 -18.93 -14.36 -6.08
C VAL A 31 -20.41 -14.65 -5.81
N VAL A 32 -21.26 -13.63 -5.94
CA VAL A 32 -22.70 -13.76 -5.64
C VAL A 32 -23.58 -13.84 -6.89
N ALA A 33 -23.14 -13.29 -8.02
CA ALA A 33 -23.87 -13.39 -9.28
C ALA A 33 -22.91 -13.36 -10.48
N VAL A 34 -23.26 -14.09 -11.53
CA VAL A 34 -22.51 -14.16 -12.80
C VAL A 34 -23.49 -14.22 -13.98
N VAL A 35 -23.24 -13.42 -15.01
CA VAL A 35 -23.84 -13.55 -16.35
C VAL A 35 -22.71 -13.66 -17.36
N ASN A 36 -22.73 -14.69 -18.22
CA ASN A 36 -21.57 -15.03 -19.08
C ASN A 36 -21.92 -15.33 -20.55
N SER A 37 -23.20 -15.41 -20.92
CA SER A 37 -23.62 -15.89 -22.24
C SER A 37 -23.91 -14.79 -23.27
N LEU A 38 -23.98 -13.53 -22.87
CA LEU A 38 -24.35 -12.42 -23.75
C LEU A 38 -23.26 -12.16 -24.80
N PRO A 39 -23.61 -11.91 -26.07
CA PRO A 39 -22.64 -11.68 -27.13
C PRO A 39 -21.90 -10.34 -26.95
N ASP A 40 -20.68 -10.27 -27.49
CA ASP A 40 -19.96 -9.02 -27.64
C ASP A 40 -20.54 -8.22 -28.82
N ASN A 41 -20.81 -6.93 -28.61
CA ASN A 41 -21.32 -6.06 -29.67
C ASN A 41 -20.17 -5.51 -30.54
N PRO A 42 -20.36 -5.29 -31.85
CA PRO A 42 -19.41 -4.53 -32.65
C PRO A 42 -19.13 -3.14 -32.06
N PRO A 43 -17.92 -2.58 -32.23
CA PRO A 43 -17.63 -1.20 -31.78
C PRO A 43 -18.64 -0.19 -32.32
N GLY A 44 -19.07 0.74 -31.47
CA GLY A 44 -20.10 1.74 -31.78
C GLY A 44 -21.55 1.26 -31.58
N LEU A 45 -21.78 -0.05 -31.44
CA LEU A 45 -23.07 -0.62 -31.08
C LEU A 45 -23.10 -1.00 -29.59
N ALA A 46 -24.30 -1.01 -29.01
CA ALA A 46 -24.50 -1.28 -27.59
C ALA A 46 -25.88 -1.92 -27.38
N ASP A 47 -25.93 -2.96 -26.55
CA ASP A 47 -27.18 -3.56 -26.09
C ASP A 47 -27.76 -2.69 -24.96
N ARG A 48 -28.93 -2.10 -25.22
CA ARG A 48 -29.63 -1.20 -24.28
C ARG A 48 -30.61 -1.91 -23.36
N GLU A 49 -30.90 -3.17 -23.63
CA GLU A 49 -31.77 -4.00 -22.79
C GLU A 49 -30.92 -4.64 -21.69
N ASN A 50 -29.77 -5.21 -22.06
CA ASN A 50 -28.84 -5.83 -21.14
C ASN A 50 -27.67 -4.91 -20.80
N ASN A 51 -27.96 -3.76 -20.16
CA ASN A 51 -26.97 -2.69 -19.94
C ASN A 51 -25.63 -3.16 -19.35
N TRP A 52 -25.64 -4.13 -18.44
CA TRP A 52 -24.44 -4.62 -17.75
C TRP A 52 -23.66 -5.68 -18.54
N GLY A 53 -24.26 -6.25 -19.58
CA GLY A 53 -23.66 -7.34 -20.36
C GLY A 53 -23.31 -8.54 -19.48
N ASN A 54 -22.21 -9.21 -19.81
CA ASN A 54 -21.64 -10.24 -18.96
C ASN A 54 -20.93 -9.59 -17.77
N TYR A 55 -21.21 -10.07 -16.57
CA TYR A 55 -20.70 -9.47 -15.34
C TYR A 55 -20.39 -10.50 -14.25
N VAL A 56 -19.59 -10.06 -13.28
CA VAL A 56 -19.32 -10.75 -12.02
C VAL A 56 -19.60 -9.78 -10.88
N LEU A 57 -20.45 -10.19 -9.95
CA LEU A 57 -20.71 -9.46 -8.70
C LEU A 57 -20.03 -10.18 -7.54
N ILE A 58 -19.21 -9.46 -6.79
CA ILE A 58 -18.43 -10.01 -5.66
C ILE A 58 -18.88 -9.31 -4.37
N TYR A 59 -19.23 -10.09 -3.35
CA TYR A 59 -19.45 -9.60 -2.00
C TYR A 59 -18.13 -9.59 -1.22
N ASP A 60 -17.67 -8.39 -0.90
CA ASP A 60 -16.49 -8.14 -0.07
C ASP A 60 -16.88 -8.27 1.42
N LYS A 61 -16.00 -8.89 2.22
CA LYS A 61 -16.22 -9.12 3.66
C LYS A 61 -16.48 -7.85 4.48
N ARG A 62 -16.15 -6.68 3.94
CA ARG A 62 -16.44 -5.36 4.53
C ARG A 62 -17.90 -4.92 4.35
N GLY A 63 -18.74 -5.72 3.68
CA GLY A 63 -20.16 -5.44 3.50
C GLY A 63 -20.51 -4.73 2.19
N PHE A 64 -19.59 -4.70 1.22
CA PHE A 64 -19.79 -4.03 -0.07
C PHE A 64 -19.90 -5.03 -1.21
N TYR A 65 -20.58 -4.63 -2.29
CA TYR A 65 -20.65 -5.41 -3.52
C TYR A 65 -19.85 -4.73 -4.63
N VAL A 66 -18.92 -5.46 -5.23
CA VAL A 66 -18.09 -4.99 -6.34
C VAL A 66 -18.58 -5.64 -7.62
N LEU A 67 -19.10 -4.82 -8.53
CA LEU A 67 -19.58 -5.28 -9.84
C LEU A 67 -18.51 -4.99 -10.89
N LEU A 68 -18.19 -6.00 -11.71
CA LEU A 68 -17.39 -5.88 -12.92
C LEU A 68 -18.24 -6.31 -14.11
N CYS A 69 -18.28 -5.51 -15.17
CA CYS A 69 -19.19 -5.70 -16.31
C CYS A 69 -18.46 -5.73 -17.65
N HIS A 70 -19.22 -6.02 -18.71
CA HIS A 70 -18.78 -6.05 -20.11
C HIS A 70 -17.71 -7.12 -20.41
N PHE A 71 -17.77 -8.26 -19.72
CA PHE A 71 -16.90 -9.40 -20.03
C PHE A 71 -17.16 -9.97 -21.43
N LYS A 72 -16.12 -10.56 -22.01
CA LYS A 72 -16.19 -11.27 -23.29
C LYS A 72 -17.12 -12.47 -23.17
N GLN A 73 -17.92 -12.73 -24.20
CA GLN A 73 -18.85 -13.85 -24.23
C GLN A 73 -18.15 -15.18 -23.86
N ASN A 74 -18.75 -15.92 -22.94
CA ASN A 74 -18.31 -17.22 -22.43
C ASN A 74 -16.88 -17.24 -21.87
N SER A 75 -16.36 -16.08 -21.42
CA SER A 75 -14.98 -15.98 -20.93
C SER A 75 -14.84 -16.07 -19.41
N ILE A 76 -15.91 -15.83 -18.65
CA ILE A 76 -15.87 -15.85 -17.19
C ILE A 76 -15.56 -17.27 -16.70
N LYS A 77 -14.62 -17.38 -15.76
CA LYS A 77 -14.06 -18.64 -15.23
C LYS A 77 -14.54 -18.99 -13.82
N VAL A 78 -15.26 -18.07 -13.18
CA VAL A 78 -15.85 -18.24 -11.85
C VAL A 78 -17.36 -18.42 -11.93
N LYS A 79 -17.96 -18.96 -10.87
CA LYS A 79 -19.42 -19.10 -10.72
C LYS A 79 -19.88 -18.54 -9.37
N ALA A 80 -21.18 -18.30 -9.25
CA ALA A 80 -21.78 -17.94 -7.96
C ALA A 80 -21.46 -19.00 -6.89
N GLY A 81 -21.07 -18.55 -5.70
CA GLY A 81 -20.60 -19.35 -4.59
C GLY A 81 -19.08 -19.45 -4.48
N ASP A 82 -18.32 -19.22 -5.55
CA ASP A 82 -16.85 -19.28 -5.50
C ASP A 82 -16.28 -18.17 -4.61
N TYR A 83 -15.21 -18.47 -3.89
CA TYR A 83 -14.43 -17.46 -3.17
C TYR A 83 -13.23 -17.04 -4.00
N VAL A 84 -13.05 -15.73 -4.20
CA VAL A 84 -11.94 -15.16 -4.97
C VAL A 84 -11.06 -14.30 -4.07
N VAL A 85 -9.78 -14.22 -4.41
CA VAL A 85 -8.82 -13.32 -3.79
C VAL A 85 -8.37 -12.27 -4.80
N LYS A 86 -7.72 -11.20 -4.34
CA LYS A 86 -7.13 -10.20 -5.24
C LYS A 86 -6.20 -10.89 -6.25
N GLY A 87 -6.38 -10.59 -7.53
CA GLY A 87 -5.59 -11.19 -8.61
C GLY A 87 -6.16 -12.50 -9.17
N THR A 88 -7.23 -13.08 -8.60
CA THR A 88 -7.90 -14.24 -9.21
C THR A 88 -8.42 -13.88 -10.61
N LEU A 89 -8.14 -14.72 -11.61
CA LEU A 89 -8.67 -14.54 -12.96
C LEU A 89 -10.19 -14.71 -12.97
N LEU A 90 -10.91 -13.65 -13.31
CA LEU A 90 -12.37 -13.69 -13.42
C LEU A 90 -12.82 -14.06 -14.83
N GLY A 91 -12.17 -13.50 -15.85
CA GLY A 91 -12.54 -13.69 -17.25
C GLY A 91 -11.71 -12.80 -18.18
N LEU A 92 -12.22 -12.53 -19.37
CA LEU A 92 -11.56 -11.66 -20.35
C LEU A 92 -12.42 -10.41 -20.61
N CYS A 93 -11.75 -9.30 -20.89
CA CYS A 93 -12.40 -8.05 -21.27
C CYS A 93 -13.12 -8.20 -22.63
N GLY A 94 -14.38 -7.77 -22.68
CA GLY A 94 -15.23 -7.89 -23.86
C GLY A 94 -15.82 -6.57 -24.28
N ASN A 95 -17.01 -6.65 -24.87
CA ASN A 95 -17.84 -5.54 -25.31
C ASN A 95 -19.34 -5.89 -25.25
N SER A 96 -19.74 -6.77 -24.32
CA SER A 96 -21.14 -7.13 -24.11
C SER A 96 -21.91 -6.03 -23.35
N GLY A 97 -23.22 -5.94 -23.56
CA GLY A 97 -24.07 -4.94 -22.90
C GLY A 97 -23.95 -3.52 -23.47
N TYR A 98 -24.20 -2.51 -22.64
CA TYR A 98 -24.09 -1.09 -23.01
C TYR A 98 -22.62 -0.66 -23.01
N SER A 99 -21.84 -1.20 -23.95
CA SER A 99 -20.42 -0.94 -24.10
C SER A 99 -20.11 -0.52 -25.54
N PRO A 100 -19.99 0.80 -25.82
CA PRO A 100 -19.73 1.28 -27.18
C PRO A 100 -18.31 0.98 -27.66
N GLN A 101 -17.38 0.69 -26.75
CA GLN A 101 -16.02 0.25 -27.05
C GLN A 101 -15.51 -0.69 -25.96
N PRO A 102 -14.65 -1.67 -26.27
CA PRO A 102 -14.12 -2.61 -25.29
C PRO A 102 -13.49 -1.95 -24.07
N HIS A 103 -14.09 -2.19 -22.90
CA HIS A 103 -13.63 -1.74 -21.59
C HIS A 103 -14.26 -2.61 -20.49
N ILE A 104 -13.77 -2.47 -19.26
CA ILE A 104 -14.45 -3.01 -18.08
C ILE A 104 -15.02 -1.85 -17.29
N HIS A 105 -16.33 -1.90 -17.04
CA HIS A 105 -16.98 -1.06 -16.05
C HIS A 105 -16.81 -1.71 -14.68
N VAL A 106 -16.35 -0.93 -13.69
CA VAL A 106 -16.20 -1.37 -12.29
C VAL A 106 -16.87 -0.34 -11.39
N HIS A 107 -17.66 -0.79 -10.43
CA HIS A 107 -18.10 0.07 -9.34
C HIS A 107 -18.26 -0.71 -8.02
N VAL A 108 -18.48 0.03 -6.94
CA VAL A 108 -18.92 -0.51 -5.65
C VAL A 108 -20.36 -0.06 -5.39
N GLN A 109 -21.20 -0.98 -4.92
CA GLN A 109 -22.59 -0.71 -4.53
C GLN A 109 -22.88 -1.29 -3.14
N LEU A 110 -23.90 -0.72 -2.47
CA LEU A 110 -24.25 -1.07 -1.08
C LEU A 110 -25.15 -2.31 -0.95
N LEU A 111 -25.85 -2.67 -2.02
CA LEU A 111 -26.85 -3.75 -2.02
C LEU A 111 -26.54 -4.78 -3.11
N PRO A 112 -27.03 -6.03 -2.99
CA PRO A 112 -26.76 -7.09 -3.98
C PRO A 112 -27.46 -6.84 -5.32
N ASN A 113 -28.51 -6.02 -5.34
CA ASN A 113 -29.27 -5.76 -6.57
C ASN A 113 -28.40 -5.01 -7.58
N ILE A 114 -28.39 -5.47 -8.82
CA ILE A 114 -27.61 -4.84 -9.89
C ILE A 114 -28.14 -3.41 -10.13
N GLY A 115 -27.23 -2.43 -10.13
CA GLY A 115 -27.59 -1.02 -10.28
C GLY A 115 -28.03 -0.33 -8.99
N ALA A 116 -27.71 -0.92 -7.83
CA ALA A 116 -27.93 -0.30 -6.53
C ALA A 116 -27.10 0.98 -6.33
N PRO A 117 -27.44 1.82 -5.33
CA PRO A 117 -26.66 3.02 -5.01
C PRO A 117 -25.17 2.74 -4.85
N THR A 118 -24.37 3.50 -5.58
CA THR A 118 -22.91 3.32 -5.63
C THR A 118 -22.19 4.16 -4.59
N VAL A 119 -21.05 3.66 -4.13
CA VAL A 119 -20.10 4.39 -3.28
C VAL A 119 -18.75 4.50 -3.98
N PRO A 120 -17.89 5.47 -3.61
CA PRO A 120 -16.58 5.63 -4.24
C PRO A 120 -15.73 4.35 -4.18
N PHE A 121 -15.17 3.96 -5.32
CA PHE A 121 -14.21 2.84 -5.39
C PHE A 121 -12.82 3.34 -5.00
N SER A 122 -12.27 2.82 -3.90
CA SER A 122 -10.93 3.19 -3.44
C SER A 122 -9.85 2.29 -4.07
N PHE A 123 -8.87 2.92 -4.70
CA PHE A 123 -7.73 2.26 -5.33
C PHE A 123 -6.64 1.99 -4.31
N SER A 124 -6.02 0.81 -4.41
CA SER A 124 -4.80 0.49 -3.65
C SER A 124 -3.57 0.71 -4.52
N SER A 125 -2.61 1.44 -3.98
CA SER A 125 -1.26 1.66 -4.47
C SER A 125 -1.24 2.19 -5.91
N TYR A 126 -1.14 3.50 -6.05
CA TYR A 126 -1.00 4.15 -7.36
C TYR A 126 -0.14 5.40 -7.27
N ILE A 127 0.43 5.80 -8.40
CA ILE A 127 1.12 7.09 -8.53
C ILE A 127 0.21 8.06 -9.28
N SER A 128 0.13 9.29 -8.78
CA SER A 128 -0.51 10.42 -9.44
C SER A 128 0.50 11.55 -9.53
N GLY A 129 0.95 11.85 -10.75
CA GLY A 129 2.10 12.73 -10.97
C GLY A 129 3.36 12.17 -10.31
N ASN A 130 3.81 12.82 -9.24
CA ASN A 130 4.97 12.41 -8.44
C ASN A 130 4.59 11.90 -7.03
N LEU A 131 3.30 11.71 -6.75
CA LEU A 131 2.81 11.30 -5.45
C LEU A 131 2.35 9.84 -5.46
N PHE A 132 3.02 9.01 -4.66
CA PHE A 132 2.56 7.67 -4.34
C PHE A 132 1.45 7.74 -3.28
N LYS A 133 0.29 7.16 -3.62
CA LYS A 133 -0.85 6.97 -2.74
C LYS A 133 -1.04 5.49 -2.48
N ASP A 134 -0.92 5.07 -1.21
CA ASP A 134 -1.15 3.66 -0.85
C ASP A 134 -2.63 3.28 -0.93
N VAL A 135 -3.51 4.19 -0.51
CA VAL A 135 -4.95 4.07 -0.66
C VAL A 135 -5.48 5.45 -1.04
N GLY A 136 -6.43 5.51 -1.97
CA GLY A 136 -7.05 6.77 -2.33
C GLY A 136 -8.15 6.61 -3.37
N THR A 137 -8.90 7.69 -3.57
CA THR A 137 -9.91 7.79 -4.63
C THR A 137 -9.41 8.82 -5.63
N PRO A 138 -8.95 8.40 -6.83
CA PRO A 138 -8.58 9.34 -7.88
C PRO A 138 -9.75 10.27 -8.21
N LYS A 139 -9.44 11.54 -8.47
CA LYS A 139 -10.42 12.52 -8.96
C LYS A 139 -10.81 12.20 -10.40
N GLU A 140 -11.95 12.72 -10.82
CA GLU A 140 -12.38 12.62 -12.20
C GLU A 140 -11.27 13.15 -13.13
N LYS A 141 -10.93 12.40 -14.18
CA LYS A 141 -9.87 12.70 -15.16
C LYS A 141 -8.44 12.71 -14.59
N GLU A 142 -8.23 12.30 -13.34
CA GLU A 142 -6.88 12.09 -12.79
C GLU A 142 -6.22 10.92 -13.52
N ILE A 143 -5.06 11.17 -14.13
CA ILE A 143 -4.25 10.11 -14.74
C ILE A 143 -3.43 9.47 -13.63
N VAL A 144 -3.61 8.16 -13.45
CA VAL A 144 -2.91 7.38 -12.45
C VAL A 144 -2.08 6.27 -13.09
N GLU A 145 -0.96 5.96 -12.48
CA GLU A 145 -0.07 4.87 -12.87
C GLU A 145 -0.17 3.73 -11.85
N PRO A 146 -0.34 2.47 -12.30
CA PRO A 146 -0.28 1.31 -11.41
C PRO A 146 1.15 1.12 -10.91
N VAL A 147 1.27 0.62 -9.69
CA VAL A 147 2.58 0.37 -9.09
C VAL A 147 2.80 -1.09 -8.81
N PHE A 148 4.06 -1.51 -8.89
CA PHE A 148 4.48 -2.86 -8.60
C PHE A 148 5.60 -2.80 -7.57
N PRO A 149 5.47 -3.48 -6.42
CA PRO A 149 6.50 -3.46 -5.40
C PRO A 149 7.77 -4.13 -5.91
N ASP A 150 8.92 -3.55 -5.58
CA ASP A 150 10.22 -4.16 -5.81
C ASP A 150 10.35 -5.40 -4.92
N LYS A 151 10.51 -6.57 -5.56
CA LYS A 151 10.60 -7.86 -4.85
C LYS A 151 11.82 -7.94 -3.93
N SER A 152 12.95 -7.34 -4.32
CA SER A 152 14.16 -7.31 -3.49
C SER A 152 13.94 -6.45 -2.25
N LEU A 153 13.35 -5.26 -2.41
CA LEU A 153 13.01 -4.40 -1.28
C LEU A 153 11.96 -5.04 -0.36
N TYR A 154 10.93 -5.68 -0.94
CA TYR A 154 9.94 -6.46 -0.19
C TYR A 154 10.62 -7.52 0.66
N ASN A 155 11.49 -8.36 0.08
CA ASN A 155 12.16 -9.43 0.81
C ASN A 155 13.03 -8.92 1.95
N ARG A 156 13.75 -7.80 1.74
CA ARG A 156 14.62 -7.20 2.77
C ARG A 156 13.81 -6.58 3.91
N LEU A 157 12.60 -6.10 3.66
CA LEU A 157 11.71 -5.53 4.69
C LEU A 157 10.70 -6.53 5.26
N ASN A 158 10.61 -7.73 4.68
CA ASN A 158 9.78 -8.81 5.21
C ASN A 158 10.51 -9.52 6.36
N LEU A 159 10.55 -8.84 7.52
CA LEU A 159 11.27 -9.31 8.70
C LEU A 159 10.58 -10.52 9.32
N LEU A 160 11.35 -11.58 9.55
CA LEU A 160 10.86 -12.85 10.07
C LEU A 160 11.03 -12.93 11.59
N ILE A 161 10.21 -13.76 12.25
CA ILE A 161 10.32 -14.07 13.69
C ILE A 161 11.76 -14.45 14.05
N ASP A 162 12.18 -14.02 15.24
CA ASP A 162 13.49 -14.27 15.84
C ASP A 162 14.69 -13.69 15.09
N GLN A 163 14.47 -12.98 13.97
CA GLN A 163 15.52 -12.15 13.39
C GLN A 163 15.92 -11.06 14.38
N SER A 164 17.23 -10.97 14.64
CA SER A 164 17.79 -9.95 15.51
C SER A 164 18.68 -8.98 14.76
N MET A 165 18.65 -7.72 15.15
CA MET A 165 19.55 -6.68 14.65
C MET A 165 20.20 -5.96 15.83
N GLU A 166 21.51 -5.79 15.78
CA GLU A 166 22.27 -5.08 16.80
C GLU A 166 22.74 -3.75 16.24
N PHE A 167 22.56 -2.68 17.01
CA PHE A 167 22.85 -1.32 16.59
C PHE A 167 23.66 -0.58 17.65
N VAL A 168 24.47 0.36 17.18
CA VAL A 168 25.05 1.42 18.00
C VAL A 168 24.23 2.69 17.80
N VAL A 169 23.67 3.20 18.90
CA VAL A 169 22.90 4.44 18.95
C VAL A 169 23.80 5.55 19.50
N ARG A 170 23.97 6.62 18.73
CA ARG A 170 24.71 7.83 19.12
C ARG A 170 23.71 8.98 19.26
N GLU A 171 23.60 9.55 20.45
CA GLU A 171 22.77 10.71 20.78
C GLU A 171 23.66 11.85 21.28
N GLY A 172 24.20 12.65 20.36
CA GLY A 172 25.28 13.58 20.70
C GLY A 172 26.52 12.81 21.19
N GLU A 173 26.96 13.07 22.42
CA GLU A 173 28.10 12.39 23.05
C GLU A 173 27.74 11.03 23.66
N LYS A 174 26.44 10.75 23.86
CA LYS A 174 26.00 9.49 24.49
C LYS A 174 25.99 8.37 23.45
N VAL A 175 26.63 7.26 23.80
CA VAL A 175 26.61 6.02 23.01
C VAL A 175 25.85 4.95 23.79
N LYS A 176 24.90 4.29 23.13
CA LYS A 176 24.10 3.20 23.67
C LYS A 176 24.10 2.03 22.68
N GLU A 177 23.94 0.82 23.19
CA GLU A 177 23.68 -0.35 22.36
C GLU A 177 22.17 -0.59 22.29
N LEU A 178 21.70 -1.04 21.13
CA LEU A 178 20.32 -1.42 20.90
C LEU A 178 20.32 -2.77 20.20
N LYS A 179 19.80 -3.80 20.89
CA LYS A 179 19.47 -5.08 20.28
C LYS A 179 17.97 -5.14 20.04
N THR A 180 17.56 -5.36 18.80
CA THR A 180 16.16 -5.58 18.45
C THR A 180 15.95 -7.02 18.03
N VAL A 181 14.79 -7.57 18.37
CA VAL A 181 14.34 -8.90 17.95
C VAL A 181 12.93 -8.78 17.39
N VAL A 182 12.66 -9.44 16.27
CA VAL A 182 11.32 -9.56 15.70
C VAL A 182 10.53 -10.60 16.49
N LYS A 183 9.36 -10.20 16.97
CA LYS A 183 8.39 -11.08 17.63
C LYS A 183 7.01 -10.87 17.04
N MET A 184 6.06 -11.69 17.45
CA MET A 184 4.67 -11.65 16.99
C MET A 184 3.73 -11.58 18.19
N ALA A 185 2.72 -10.73 18.09
CA ALA A 185 1.65 -10.63 19.07
C ALA A 185 0.60 -11.74 18.86
N SER A 186 -0.30 -11.91 19.83
CA SER A 186 -1.33 -12.96 19.79
C SER A 186 -2.34 -12.79 18.65
N ASP A 187 -2.48 -11.59 18.10
CA ASP A 187 -3.31 -11.27 16.95
C ASP A 187 -2.60 -11.51 15.59
N GLY A 188 -1.35 -11.96 15.62
CA GLY A 188 -0.52 -12.19 14.45
C GLY A 188 0.28 -10.97 13.97
N THR A 189 0.19 -9.82 14.64
CA THR A 189 0.94 -8.62 14.24
C THR A 189 2.41 -8.74 14.65
N PHE A 190 3.33 -8.49 13.73
CA PHE A 190 4.77 -8.49 14.03
C PHE A 190 5.22 -7.18 14.68
N TYR A 191 6.24 -7.27 15.53
CA TYR A 191 6.86 -6.11 16.16
C TYR A 191 8.36 -6.31 16.39
N LEU A 192 9.11 -5.21 16.34
CA LEU A 192 10.49 -5.14 16.81
C LEU A 192 10.47 -4.80 18.29
N THR A 193 11.25 -5.52 19.11
CA THR A 193 11.39 -5.21 20.53
C THR A 193 12.84 -5.18 20.99
N ASP A 194 13.15 -4.28 21.90
CA ASP A 194 14.41 -4.22 22.65
C ASP A 194 14.28 -4.74 24.09
N GLY A 195 13.13 -5.36 24.41
CA GLY A 195 12.77 -5.80 25.76
C GLY A 195 11.98 -4.76 26.57
N ASN A 196 12.13 -3.47 26.29
CA ASN A 196 11.46 -2.38 27.01
C ASN A 196 10.31 -1.74 26.21
N ALA A 197 10.41 -1.77 24.88
CA ALA A 197 9.42 -1.25 23.97
C ALA A 197 9.13 -2.23 22.82
N LYS A 198 7.99 -2.04 22.16
CA LYS A 198 7.53 -2.80 21.00
C LYS A 198 7.13 -1.83 19.89
N LEU A 199 7.75 -1.97 18.73
CA LEU A 199 7.44 -1.20 17.53
C LEU A 199 6.77 -2.13 16.52
N TYR A 200 5.45 -2.03 16.39
CA TYR A 200 4.66 -2.90 15.52
C TYR A 200 4.82 -2.51 14.07
N PHE A 201 4.92 -3.51 13.19
CA PHE A 201 5.12 -3.30 11.76
C PHE A 201 4.40 -4.35 10.91
N GLY A 202 4.26 -4.03 9.63
CA GLY A 202 3.74 -4.97 8.65
C GLY A 202 3.78 -4.42 7.24
N ILE A 203 3.68 -5.32 6.26
CA ILE A 203 3.57 -4.95 4.86
C ILE A 203 2.11 -5.10 4.43
N LYS A 204 1.53 -4.02 3.90
CA LYS A 204 0.19 -4.01 3.33
C LYS A 204 0.25 -3.37 1.95
N ASN A 205 -0.43 -4.00 0.99
CA ASN A 205 -0.36 -3.60 -0.42
C ASN A 205 1.11 -3.52 -0.89
N SER A 206 1.57 -2.35 -1.34
CA SER A 206 2.96 -2.11 -1.79
C SER A 206 3.75 -1.24 -0.79
N THR A 207 3.43 -1.34 0.50
CA THR A 207 3.96 -0.42 1.51
C THR A 207 4.27 -1.15 2.81
N PHE A 208 5.47 -0.90 3.34
CA PHE A 208 5.85 -1.29 4.71
C PHE A 208 5.44 -0.17 5.68
N TYR A 209 4.86 -0.56 6.81
CA TYR A 209 4.37 0.34 7.85
C TYR A 209 4.99 -0.01 9.19
N PHE A 210 5.30 1.03 9.96
CA PHE A 210 5.27 0.99 11.41
C PHE A 210 3.91 1.50 11.89
N TYR A 211 3.17 0.68 12.63
CA TYR A 211 1.80 1.00 13.04
C TYR A 211 1.77 1.89 14.27
N HIS A 212 2.51 1.50 15.31
CA HIS A 212 2.59 2.23 16.56
C HIS A 212 3.75 1.71 17.42
N LEU A 213 4.13 2.52 18.41
CA LEU A 213 5.14 2.21 19.42
C LEU A 213 4.45 2.06 20.79
N GLU A 214 4.73 0.95 21.47
CA GLU A 214 4.23 0.63 22.81
C GLU A 214 5.41 0.44 23.78
N GLY A 215 5.24 0.74 25.08
CA GLY A 215 6.25 0.56 26.11
C GLY A 215 7.06 1.82 26.42
N ASP A 216 8.36 1.67 26.75
CA ASP A 216 9.20 2.79 27.14
C ASP A 216 9.53 3.73 25.96
N LEU A 217 9.01 4.95 26.01
CA LEU A 217 9.27 6.01 25.01
C LEU A 217 10.70 6.56 25.06
N ASN A 218 11.53 6.15 26.02
CA ASN A 218 12.97 6.42 25.98
C ASN A 218 13.74 5.42 25.12
N SER A 219 13.10 4.32 24.71
CA SER A 219 13.69 3.36 23.77
C SER A 219 14.11 4.07 22.47
N PRO A 220 15.31 3.74 21.93
CA PRO A 220 15.72 4.21 20.62
C PRO A 220 14.81 3.78 19.45
N LEU A 221 13.91 2.80 19.64
CA LEU A 221 12.94 2.37 18.63
C LEU A 221 12.08 3.53 18.11
N LYS A 222 11.82 4.56 18.92
CA LYS A 222 11.09 5.76 18.46
C LYS A 222 11.76 6.46 17.28
N TYR A 223 13.09 6.46 17.21
CA TYR A 223 13.81 7.13 16.13
C TYR A 223 13.70 6.34 14.83
N ILE A 224 13.63 5.00 14.91
CA ILE A 224 13.32 4.14 13.77
C ILE A 224 11.92 4.45 13.25
N PHE A 225 10.95 4.53 14.17
CA PHE A 225 9.57 4.86 13.84
C PHE A 225 9.45 6.23 13.16
N PHE A 226 10.10 7.27 13.69
CA PHE A 226 10.01 8.61 13.12
C PHE A 226 10.75 8.79 11.81
N ALA A 227 11.88 8.10 11.63
CA ALA A 227 12.70 8.29 10.45
C ALA A 227 12.00 7.81 9.18
N ALA A 228 11.22 6.74 9.26
CA ALA A 228 10.43 6.24 8.14
C ALA A 228 9.21 5.43 8.62
N PRO A 229 8.14 6.08 9.12
CA PRO A 229 6.94 5.38 9.61
C PRO A 229 6.24 4.57 8.51
N LYS A 230 6.38 5.04 7.27
CA LYS A 230 5.87 4.41 6.07
C LYS A 230 6.96 4.38 5.02
N ILE A 231 7.15 3.21 4.41
CA ILE A 231 8.15 2.97 3.38
C ILE A 231 7.45 2.37 2.16
N SER A 232 7.39 3.14 1.07
CA SER A 232 6.92 2.61 -0.22
C SER A 232 7.90 1.56 -0.73
N LEU A 233 7.37 0.42 -1.17
CA LEU A 233 8.16 -0.65 -1.77
C LEU A 233 8.45 -0.41 -3.26
N ILE A 234 8.10 0.77 -3.79
CA ILE A 234 8.26 1.14 -5.21
C ILE A 234 9.36 2.20 -5.30
N CYS A 235 10.51 1.96 -4.65
CA CYS A 235 11.61 2.91 -4.54
C CYS A 235 12.06 3.44 -5.92
N ARG A 236 11.50 4.58 -6.33
CA ARG A 236 11.75 5.26 -7.60
C ARG A 236 12.13 6.70 -7.30
N GLU A 237 13.09 7.22 -8.06
CA GLU A 237 13.49 8.62 -7.94
C GLU A 237 12.33 9.55 -8.28
N ASN A 238 12.28 10.71 -7.61
CA ASN A 238 11.27 11.74 -7.78
C ASN A 238 9.83 11.30 -7.44
N ILE A 239 9.63 10.16 -6.77
CA ILE A 239 8.35 9.77 -6.20
C ILE A 239 8.35 10.03 -4.69
N PHE A 240 7.30 10.70 -4.23
CA PHE A 240 7.11 11.09 -2.84
C PHE A 240 5.91 10.37 -2.27
N TRP A 241 5.90 10.18 -0.96
CA TRP A 241 4.71 9.78 -0.23
C TRP A 241 4.59 10.53 1.07
N GLU A 242 3.36 10.61 1.55
CA GLU A 242 3.03 11.30 2.77
C GLU A 242 2.51 10.29 3.79
N ASP A 243 2.81 10.59 5.04
CA ASP A 243 2.33 9.87 6.21
C ASP A 243 2.14 10.82 7.40
N TYR A 244 1.42 10.35 8.39
CA TYR A 244 1.04 11.12 9.57
C TYR A 244 1.45 10.35 10.81
N LEU A 245 2.33 10.95 11.61
CA LEU A 245 2.73 10.40 12.89
C LEU A 245 1.75 10.85 13.98
N PRO A 246 1.35 9.96 14.91
CA PRO A 246 0.58 10.35 16.08
C PRO A 246 1.34 11.40 16.91
N SER A 247 0.66 12.49 17.24
CA SER A 247 1.17 13.60 18.08
C SER A 247 1.72 13.13 19.44
N ILE A 248 1.21 11.99 19.93
CA ILE A 248 1.61 11.26 21.14
C ILE A 248 3.11 11.06 21.25
N THR A 249 3.78 10.88 20.12
CA THR A 249 5.13 10.32 20.10
C THR A 249 6.22 11.39 20.23
N VAL A 250 5.89 12.69 20.10
CA VAL A 250 6.90 13.76 19.92
C VAL A 250 7.03 14.70 21.14
N SER A 251 6.50 14.36 22.33
CA SER A 251 6.55 15.28 23.48
C SER A 251 6.73 14.61 24.84
N SER A 252 7.10 15.41 25.86
CA SER A 252 7.15 14.96 27.25
C SER A 252 5.76 14.54 27.74
N LYS A 253 5.71 13.64 28.75
CA LYS A 253 4.46 13.07 29.27
C LYS A 253 3.37 14.13 29.53
N LEU A 254 3.73 15.29 30.08
CA LEU A 254 2.79 16.38 30.37
C LEU A 254 2.29 17.11 29.10
N LYS A 255 3.19 17.41 28.15
CA LYS A 255 2.81 18.06 26.88
C LYS A 255 1.93 17.15 26.03
N ARG A 256 2.15 15.84 26.12
CA ARG A 256 1.34 14.83 25.45
C ARG A 256 -0.13 14.88 25.87
N GLU A 257 -0.40 14.90 27.17
CA GLU A 257 -1.79 14.93 27.66
C GLU A 257 -2.50 16.24 27.22
N ILE A 258 -1.77 17.36 27.21
CA ILE A 258 -2.29 18.63 26.70
C ILE A 258 -2.59 18.53 25.19
N TYR A 259 -1.67 17.97 24.39
CA TYR A 259 -1.90 17.79 22.96
C TYR A 259 -3.05 16.84 22.67
N LEU A 260 -3.21 15.77 23.44
CA LEU A 260 -4.35 14.86 23.33
C LEU A 260 -5.66 15.57 23.63
N PHE A 261 -5.72 16.31 24.75
CA PHE A 261 -6.89 17.10 25.11
C PHE A 261 -7.24 18.15 24.05
N LEU A 262 -6.25 18.86 23.50
CA LEU A 262 -6.52 19.86 22.46
C LEU A 262 -6.91 19.20 21.12
N SER A 263 -6.33 18.04 20.79
CA SER A 263 -6.65 17.29 19.58
C SER A 263 -8.07 16.71 19.54
N SER A 264 -8.75 16.59 20.69
CA SER A 264 -10.16 16.18 20.71
C SER A 264 -11.11 17.27 20.21
N PHE A 265 -10.67 18.54 20.19
CA PHE A 265 -11.46 19.66 19.66
C PHE A 265 -11.19 19.90 18.17
N ASN A 266 -9.99 19.56 17.70
CA ASN A 266 -9.64 19.58 16.29
C ASN A 266 -8.54 18.53 16.03
N HIS A 267 -8.90 17.48 15.30
CA HIS A 267 -8.00 16.35 15.05
C HIS A 267 -6.76 16.73 14.23
N ASP A 268 -6.82 17.80 13.43
CA ASP A 268 -5.73 18.21 12.53
C ASP A 268 -4.65 19.04 13.25
N PHE A 269 -4.93 19.54 14.46
CA PHE A 269 -4.13 20.59 15.11
C PHE A 269 -2.69 20.16 15.48
N PHE A 270 -2.46 18.85 15.65
CA PHE A 270 -1.15 18.30 16.05
C PHE A 270 -0.66 17.18 15.14
N GLU A 271 -1.16 17.13 13.90
CA GLU A 271 -0.68 16.17 12.92
C GLU A 271 0.79 16.39 12.58
N VAL A 272 1.61 15.39 12.85
CA VAL A 272 3.02 15.40 12.43
C VAL A 272 3.09 14.86 11.02
N LYS A 273 3.21 15.76 10.05
CA LYS A 273 3.30 15.40 8.63
C LYS A 273 4.71 14.94 8.30
N VAL A 274 4.80 13.76 7.71
CA VAL A 274 6.04 13.18 7.20
C VAL A 274 5.92 13.09 5.69
N LYS A 275 6.87 13.71 4.99
CA LYS A 275 7.01 13.57 3.53
C LYS A 275 8.30 12.84 3.23
N SER A 276 8.17 11.69 2.58
CA SER A 276 9.30 10.80 2.32
C SER A 276 9.51 10.58 0.83
N MET A 277 10.75 10.24 0.45
CA MET A 277 11.14 9.85 -0.90
C MET A 277 12.21 8.77 -0.83
N CYS A 278 12.36 7.99 -1.89
CA CYS A 278 13.45 7.01 -2.01
C CYS A 278 14.51 7.51 -3.00
N THR A 279 15.79 7.28 -2.68
CA THR A 279 16.91 7.52 -3.60
C THR A 279 17.28 6.23 -4.35
N SER A 280 17.99 6.35 -5.47
CA SER A 280 18.54 5.22 -6.23
C SER A 280 19.43 4.27 -5.43
N GLN A 281 19.96 4.72 -4.28
CA GLN A 281 20.80 3.90 -3.40
C GLN A 281 20.00 3.13 -2.34
N GLY A 282 18.67 3.13 -2.40
CA GLY A 282 17.81 2.48 -1.40
C GLY A 282 17.79 3.23 -0.06
N ILE A 283 18.08 4.54 -0.08
CA ILE A 283 17.98 5.41 1.09
C ILE A 283 16.63 6.11 1.03
N ILE A 284 15.85 5.97 2.09
CA ILE A 284 14.61 6.71 2.29
C ILE A 284 14.97 8.00 3.02
N LYS A 285 14.61 9.14 2.44
CA LYS A 285 14.74 10.45 3.07
C LYS A 285 13.37 10.94 3.47
N SER A 286 13.25 11.50 4.67
CA SER A 286 12.00 11.97 5.25
C SER A 286 12.17 13.39 5.79
N ALA A 287 11.30 14.29 5.33
CA ALA A 287 11.12 15.61 5.91
C ALA A 287 9.94 15.55 6.89
N ILE A 288 10.19 15.88 8.16
CA ILE A 288 9.25 15.71 9.27
C ILE A 288 8.90 17.09 9.79
N VAL A 289 7.61 17.43 9.75
CA VAL A 289 7.10 18.70 10.27
C VAL A 289 6.52 18.45 11.66
N LEU A 290 7.30 18.79 12.69
CA LEU A 290 6.86 18.75 14.09
C LEU A 290 6.19 20.08 14.46
N PRO A 291 5.35 20.14 15.50
CA PRO A 291 4.68 21.38 15.92
C PRO A 291 5.65 22.53 16.24
N SER A 292 6.86 22.23 16.72
CA SER A 292 7.85 23.22 17.15
C SER A 292 9.04 23.41 16.19
N ARG A 293 9.25 22.50 15.24
CA ARG A 293 10.44 22.51 14.36
C ARG A 293 10.26 21.60 13.15
N LYS A 294 11.10 21.79 12.14
CA LYS A 294 11.27 20.83 11.05
C LYS A 294 12.51 19.99 11.33
N GLU A 295 12.40 18.70 11.07
CA GLU A 295 13.51 17.75 11.22
C GLU A 295 13.65 16.95 9.93
N GLU A 296 14.89 16.55 9.62
CA GLU A 296 15.17 15.64 8.53
C GLU A 296 15.63 14.30 9.07
N ALA A 297 15.23 13.22 8.41
CA ALA A 297 15.67 11.90 8.73
C ALA A 297 15.99 11.12 7.46
N TRP A 298 16.84 10.11 7.59
CA TRP A 298 17.01 9.14 6.53
C TRP A 298 17.26 7.74 7.07
N VAL A 299 16.83 6.76 6.30
CA VAL A 299 16.92 5.33 6.60
C VAL A 299 17.55 4.64 5.40
N LYS A 300 18.67 3.97 5.62
CA LYS A 300 19.29 3.06 4.65
C LYS A 300 18.83 1.64 4.95
N ILE A 301 18.16 1.03 3.99
CA ILE A 301 17.76 -0.39 4.06
C ILE A 301 19.02 -1.25 3.84
N SER A 302 19.18 -2.28 4.66
CA SER A 302 20.32 -3.19 4.54
C SER A 302 20.22 -4.02 3.27
N ASN A 303 21.34 -4.61 2.83
CA ASN A 303 21.38 -5.49 1.67
C ASN A 303 20.84 -6.90 1.97
N ASP A 304 20.88 -7.34 3.24
CA ASP A 304 20.37 -8.62 3.71
C ASP A 304 18.89 -8.52 4.15
N PHE A 305 18.61 -7.88 5.29
CA PHE A 305 17.28 -7.64 5.83
C PHE A 305 17.29 -6.44 6.78
N GLY A 306 16.14 -5.80 6.93
CA GLY A 306 15.93 -4.69 7.85
C GLY A 306 16.77 -3.46 7.53
N PHE A 307 17.28 -2.83 8.57
CA PHE A 307 17.84 -1.48 8.53
C PHE A 307 19.35 -1.52 8.74
N GLU A 308 20.10 -0.80 7.92
CA GLU A 308 21.57 -0.69 8.06
C GLU A 308 21.94 0.55 8.86
N LYS A 309 21.34 1.69 8.53
CA LYS A 309 21.68 2.96 9.17
C LYS A 309 20.49 3.90 9.15
N ILE A 310 20.27 4.58 10.27
CA ILE A 310 19.18 5.52 10.46
C ILE A 310 19.79 6.79 11.05
N ARG A 311 19.40 7.94 10.50
CA ARG A 311 19.72 9.24 11.06
C ARG A 311 18.43 10.00 11.31
N PHE A 312 18.33 10.62 12.48
CA PHE A 312 17.21 11.48 12.83
C PHE A 312 17.74 12.82 13.34
N GLY A 313 17.48 13.88 12.58
CA GLY A 313 18.10 15.19 12.76
C GLY A 313 19.62 15.13 12.69
N GLU A 314 20.27 16.11 13.30
CA GLU A 314 21.74 16.17 13.30
C GLU A 314 22.38 15.31 14.39
N LYS A 315 21.65 15.04 15.48
CA LYS A 315 22.20 14.51 16.74
C LYS A 315 22.07 13.01 16.94
N ILE A 316 21.17 12.36 16.19
CA ILE A 316 20.84 10.95 16.40
C ILE A 316 21.28 10.11 15.21
N THR A 317 22.13 9.11 15.46
CA THR A 317 22.52 8.11 14.47
C THR A 317 22.39 6.71 15.08
N ILE A 318 21.71 5.81 14.38
CA ILE A 318 21.59 4.38 14.71
C ILE A 318 22.25 3.61 13.58
N GLU A 319 23.28 2.83 13.87
CA GLU A 319 24.07 2.13 12.87
C GLU A 319 24.18 0.66 13.23
N ARG A 320 23.83 -0.22 12.28
CA ARG A 320 23.82 -1.67 12.50
C ARG A 320 25.25 -2.16 12.64
N ARG A 321 25.52 -2.92 13.71
CA ARG A 321 26.74 -3.71 13.82
C ARG A 321 26.65 -4.83 12.80
N ARG A 322 27.56 -4.85 11.85
CA ARG A 322 27.84 -6.07 11.10
C ARG A 322 28.85 -6.83 11.94
N ASN A 323 28.44 -7.97 12.49
CA ASN A 323 29.41 -8.93 12.97
C ASN A 323 30.26 -9.27 11.74
N HIS A 324 31.55 -8.91 11.76
CA HIS A 324 32.48 -9.63 10.92
C HIS A 324 32.30 -11.10 11.30
N GLU A 325 31.84 -11.92 10.36
CA GLU A 325 32.02 -13.35 10.47
C GLU A 325 33.53 -13.60 10.59
N GLU A 326 34.02 -13.76 11.81
CA GLU A 326 35.09 -14.71 12.06
C GLU A 326 34.51 -16.09 11.77
N THR A 327 34.40 -16.44 10.48
CA THR A 327 34.42 -17.84 10.09
C THR A 327 35.82 -18.35 10.41
N ALA A 328 35.88 -19.12 11.49
CA ALA A 328 37.01 -19.89 11.95
C ALA A 328 37.76 -20.55 10.78
N SER A 329 38.99 -20.12 10.57
CA SER A 329 40.07 -21.00 10.15
C SER A 329 40.40 -21.94 11.31
N GLY A 330 40.22 -23.25 11.12
CA GLY A 330 40.52 -24.33 12.07
C GLY A 330 39.23 -25.04 12.50
N VAL A 331 39.01 -26.34 12.26
CA VAL A 331 39.90 -27.49 12.08
C VAL A 331 39.32 -28.42 11.03
#